data_AF-A0A202B9W0-F1
#
_entry.id   AF-A0A202B9W0-F1
#
_cell.length_a   1.000
_cell.length_b   1.000
_cell.length_c   1.000
_cell.angle_alpha   90.00
_cell.angle_beta   90.00
_cell.angle_gamma   90.00
#
_symmetry.space_group_name_H-M   'P 1'
#
loop_
_entity.id
_entity.type
_entity.pdbx_description
1 polymer ?
#
loop_
_entity_poly.entity_id
_entity_poly.type
_entity_poly.pdbx_seq_one_letter_code
_entity_poly.pdbx_strand_id
1 'polypeptide(L)'
;MEVRRINQYHAPQLVPFSARLDDDGQTVVLAAEANEYKLAFTGVEGGRVLDSVLAMANPGAEIWFDIHSGSAQPWQLSLARQLDALSLIRDAPPGRSVLEMRRLEQESLIRRCVERLLAGSREGGGLHIPIARVMLHLLDEPPPAPGAFLLEDVASPEWSDNFALQTFYLQKLYLEDNLPQLIPLWRRVLTGFIEASGCVDRERGPGRVARPDVLGFYCPVQEESYLLCLVDLVLQAPRLAARRRLPGWTSPTAADSGVNFMRRARQCLASGLEALGEDRFSKLAQAGGAEAGALVQGLFIEQYHVSRRFAEIIAPLMTRRMRLPLKQHVHRYFQDELAREVYGRSVCEALGVPSAWLDQALPLPLFQAYVDAFTVLGRHDPIGYLAALMAFECGLGMKGLEDMGQDGAAEERAVYRPSPPRDEGCQEGGCAALPQLFFREISLLGASAQRRALGSLAYMMELERRAMDQVADFYRGQETLGMCSLDSFYGEDG
;
A
#
# COMPACT_ATOMS: atom_id res chain seq x y z
N MET A 1 -0.82 -28.53 18.88
CA MET A 1 -1.02 -29.20 17.58
C MET A 1 -2.49 -29.00 17.23
N GLU A 2 -2.80 -28.02 16.38
CA GLU A 2 -4.17 -27.82 15.91
C GLU A 2 -4.58 -29.04 15.07
N VAL A 3 -5.73 -29.62 15.38
CA VAL A 3 -6.30 -30.72 14.59
C VAL A 3 -6.62 -30.14 13.21
N ARG A 4 -5.88 -30.55 12.17
CA ARG A 4 -6.18 -30.19 10.78
C ARG A 4 -7.64 -30.54 10.51
N ARG A 5 -8.43 -29.52 10.15
CA ARG A 5 -9.84 -29.68 9.80
C ARG A 5 -9.93 -29.79 8.29
N ILE A 6 -10.62 -30.81 7.79
CA ILE A 6 -10.86 -31.01 6.34
C ILE A 6 -11.49 -29.75 5.70
N ASN A 7 -12.23 -28.96 6.47
CA ASN A 7 -12.85 -27.71 6.04
C ASN A 7 -11.85 -26.58 5.67
N GLN A 8 -10.55 -26.82 5.76
CA GLN A 8 -9.53 -25.88 5.29
C GLN A 8 -9.37 -25.86 3.76
N TYR A 9 -9.80 -26.91 3.07
CA TYR A 9 -9.73 -27.00 1.60
C TYR A 9 -10.95 -26.32 0.98
N HIS A 10 -10.78 -25.47 -0.03
CA HIS A 10 -11.90 -24.80 -0.71
C HIS A 10 -12.57 -25.68 -1.77
N ALA A 11 -11.79 -26.49 -2.46
CA ALA A 11 -12.17 -27.42 -3.53
C ALA A 11 -11.31 -28.70 -3.41
N PRO A 12 -11.48 -29.50 -2.32
CA PRO A 12 -10.64 -30.66 -2.06
C PRO A 12 -10.75 -31.72 -3.15
N GLN A 13 -9.62 -32.35 -3.45
CA GLN A 13 -9.53 -33.49 -4.35
C GLN A 13 -8.40 -34.41 -3.90
N LEU A 14 -8.45 -35.68 -4.31
CA LEU A 14 -7.29 -36.55 -4.11
C LEU A 14 -6.11 -36.18 -5.03
N VAL A 15 -4.90 -36.37 -4.52
CA VAL A 15 -3.67 -36.38 -5.34
C VAL A 15 -3.80 -37.43 -6.44
N PRO A 16 -3.11 -37.32 -7.60
CA PRO A 16 -3.18 -38.34 -8.64
C PRO A 16 -2.89 -39.73 -8.06
N PHE A 17 -3.83 -40.66 -8.27
CA PHE A 17 -3.81 -41.97 -7.65
C PHE A 17 -4.34 -43.05 -8.59
N SER A 18 -4.06 -44.29 -8.25
CA SER A 18 -4.81 -45.46 -8.71
C SER A 18 -5.39 -46.17 -7.50
N ALA A 19 -6.64 -46.59 -7.57
CA ALA A 19 -7.28 -47.38 -6.52
C ALA A 19 -7.85 -48.67 -7.09
N ARG A 20 -7.70 -49.75 -6.34
CA ARG A 20 -8.28 -51.07 -6.65
C ARG A 20 -8.74 -51.76 -5.39
N LEU A 21 -9.63 -52.73 -5.54
CA LEU A 21 -9.92 -53.69 -4.47
C LEU A 21 -8.77 -54.70 -4.39
N ASP A 22 -8.39 -55.07 -3.17
CA ASP A 22 -7.50 -56.20 -2.91
C ASP A 22 -8.26 -57.52 -3.14
N ASP A 23 -7.52 -58.64 -3.20
CA ASP A 23 -8.08 -59.97 -3.48
C ASP A 23 -9.11 -60.43 -2.42
N ASP A 24 -9.13 -59.79 -1.25
CA ASP A 24 -10.10 -60.04 -0.17
C ASP A 24 -11.48 -59.39 -0.40
N GLY A 25 -11.60 -58.51 -1.40
CA GLY A 25 -12.83 -57.77 -1.72
C GLY A 25 -13.28 -56.76 -0.66
N GLN A 26 -12.50 -56.54 0.39
CA GLN A 26 -12.83 -55.65 1.53
C GLN A 26 -11.83 -54.52 1.72
N THR A 27 -10.58 -54.72 1.31
CA THR A 27 -9.50 -53.75 1.43
C THR A 27 -9.37 -52.94 0.14
N VAL A 28 -9.32 -51.62 0.27
CA VAL A 28 -9.01 -50.73 -0.87
C VAL A 28 -7.51 -50.46 -0.87
N VAL A 29 -6.85 -50.83 -1.95
CA VAL A 29 -5.45 -50.52 -2.22
C VAL A 29 -5.40 -49.22 -3.02
N LEU A 30 -4.88 -48.17 -2.41
CA LEU A 30 -4.66 -46.87 -3.04
C LEU A 30 -3.16 -46.67 -3.24
N ALA A 31 -2.74 -46.50 -4.48
CA ALA A 31 -1.37 -46.11 -4.82
C ALA A 31 -1.35 -44.66 -5.27
N ALA A 32 -0.51 -43.85 -4.62
CA ALA A 32 -0.30 -42.45 -4.96
C ALA A 32 1.20 -42.16 -4.86
N GLU A 33 1.73 -41.48 -5.87
CA GLU A 33 3.17 -41.24 -6.03
C GLU A 33 3.99 -42.55 -5.94
N ALA A 34 4.90 -42.67 -4.97
CA ALA A 34 5.74 -43.83 -4.75
C ALA A 34 5.23 -44.77 -3.64
N ASN A 35 4.05 -44.50 -3.08
CA ASN A 35 3.53 -45.19 -1.91
C ASN A 35 2.24 -45.95 -2.24
N GLU A 36 2.07 -47.09 -1.57
CA GLU A 36 0.85 -47.89 -1.60
C GLU A 36 0.25 -47.93 -0.19
N TYR A 37 -1.04 -47.65 -0.10
CA TYR A 37 -1.80 -47.56 1.13
C TYR A 37 -2.93 -48.60 1.10
N LYS A 38 -3.09 -49.35 2.18
CA LYS A 38 -4.20 -50.29 2.35
C LYS A 38 -5.21 -49.70 3.32
N LEU A 39 -6.42 -49.46 2.84
CA LEU A 39 -7.53 -48.89 3.59
C LEU A 39 -8.55 -49.99 3.89
N ALA A 40 -8.74 -50.30 5.17
CA ALA A 40 -9.72 -51.27 5.64
C ALA A 40 -10.70 -50.60 6.61
N PHE A 41 -12.01 -50.75 6.37
CA PHE A 41 -13.07 -50.17 7.19
C PHE A 41 -13.93 -51.27 7.80
N THR A 42 -14.14 -51.22 9.11
CA THR A 42 -15.05 -52.13 9.80
C THR A 42 -16.49 -51.71 9.57
N GLY A 43 -17.32 -52.58 8.99
CA GLY A 43 -18.76 -52.36 8.82
C GLY A 43 -19.18 -51.60 7.56
N VAL A 44 -18.25 -51.40 6.61
CA VAL A 44 -18.53 -50.83 5.28
C VAL A 44 -17.90 -51.72 4.23
N GLU A 45 -18.66 -52.11 3.20
CA GLU A 45 -18.13 -52.94 2.10
C GLU A 45 -17.03 -52.22 1.33
N GLY A 46 -15.93 -52.92 1.05
CA GLY A 46 -14.77 -52.37 0.33
C GLY A 46 -15.14 -51.67 -0.99
N GLY A 47 -16.11 -52.21 -1.73
CA GLY A 47 -16.61 -51.59 -2.96
C GLY A 47 -17.16 -50.16 -2.76
N ARG A 48 -17.90 -49.92 -1.68
CA ARG A 48 -18.43 -48.58 -1.36
C ARG A 48 -17.33 -47.61 -0.95
N VAL A 49 -16.30 -48.12 -0.27
CA VAL A 49 -15.10 -47.34 0.06
C VAL A 49 -14.35 -46.97 -1.22
N LEU A 50 -14.17 -47.90 -2.15
CA LEU A 50 -13.52 -47.65 -3.44
C LEU A 50 -14.31 -46.60 -4.25
N ASP A 51 -15.63 -46.72 -4.35
CA ASP A 51 -16.48 -45.75 -5.06
C ASP A 51 -16.35 -44.35 -4.45
N SER A 52 -16.26 -44.25 -3.12
CA SER A 52 -16.10 -42.97 -2.44
C SER A 52 -14.72 -42.37 -2.67
N VAL A 53 -13.67 -43.20 -2.63
CA VAL A 53 -12.30 -42.79 -2.99
C VAL A 53 -12.23 -42.30 -4.44
N LEU A 54 -12.85 -43.02 -5.38
CA LEU A 54 -12.93 -42.61 -6.78
C LEU A 54 -13.71 -41.30 -6.96
N ALA A 55 -14.83 -41.13 -6.25
CA ALA A 55 -15.61 -39.89 -6.28
C ALA A 55 -14.83 -38.70 -5.70
N MET A 56 -14.06 -38.90 -4.62
CA MET A 56 -13.21 -37.88 -3.99
C MET A 56 -12.09 -37.36 -4.90
N ALA A 57 -11.82 -37.99 -6.03
CA ALA A 57 -10.96 -37.46 -7.08
C ALA A 57 -11.49 -36.16 -7.71
N ASN A 58 -12.82 -35.97 -7.72
CA ASN A 58 -13.48 -34.82 -8.29
C ASN A 58 -13.85 -33.82 -7.18
N PRO A 59 -13.36 -32.56 -7.23
CA PRO A 59 -13.69 -31.56 -6.21
C PRO A 59 -15.17 -31.18 -6.16
N GLY A 60 -15.93 -31.43 -7.23
CA GLY A 60 -17.38 -31.21 -7.26
C GLY A 60 -18.22 -32.39 -6.79
N ALA A 61 -17.63 -33.45 -6.23
CA ALA A 61 -18.37 -34.63 -5.78
C ALA A 61 -19.23 -34.35 -4.54
N GLU A 62 -20.40 -34.99 -4.47
CA GLU A 62 -21.37 -34.84 -3.37
C GLU A 62 -20.76 -35.14 -2.00
N ILE A 63 -19.86 -36.12 -1.92
CA ILE A 63 -19.14 -36.46 -0.69
C ILE A 63 -18.37 -35.27 -0.08
N TRP A 64 -17.80 -34.39 -0.91
CA TRP A 64 -17.12 -33.19 -0.42
C TRP A 64 -18.12 -32.16 0.09
N PHE A 65 -19.25 -31.99 -0.61
CA PHE A 65 -20.34 -31.12 -0.14
C PHE A 65 -20.86 -31.58 1.22
N ASP A 66 -21.13 -32.88 1.36
CA ASP A 66 -21.60 -33.50 2.61
C ASP A 66 -20.62 -33.33 3.77
N ILE A 67 -19.31 -33.43 3.51
CA ILE A 67 -18.29 -33.23 4.53
C ILE A 67 -18.28 -31.76 5.01
N HIS A 68 -18.37 -30.81 4.08
CA HIS A 68 -18.35 -29.37 4.41
C HIS A 68 -19.62 -28.91 5.11
N SER A 69 -20.79 -29.39 4.69
CA SER A 69 -22.09 -29.08 5.29
C SER A 69 -22.30 -29.80 6.63
N GLY A 70 -21.48 -30.80 6.94
CA GLY A 70 -21.60 -31.63 8.13
C GLY A 70 -22.67 -32.74 8.03
N SER A 71 -23.18 -33.02 6.83
CA SER A 71 -24.15 -34.12 6.56
C SER A 71 -23.50 -35.47 6.24
N ALA A 72 -22.17 -35.53 6.08
CA ALA A 72 -21.46 -36.77 5.72
C ALA A 72 -21.64 -37.88 6.77
N GLN A 73 -21.66 -39.12 6.28
CA GLN A 73 -21.69 -40.29 7.16
C GLN A 73 -20.42 -40.37 8.02
N PRO A 74 -20.48 -40.89 9.26
CA PRO A 74 -19.32 -40.94 10.16
C PRO A 74 -18.09 -41.63 9.56
N TRP A 75 -18.30 -42.67 8.74
CA TRP A 75 -17.22 -43.41 8.09
C TRP A 75 -16.60 -42.64 6.91
N GLN A 76 -17.37 -41.82 6.17
CA GLN A 76 -16.85 -40.95 5.10
C GLN A 76 -15.99 -39.84 5.70
N LEU A 77 -16.41 -39.28 6.83
CA LEU A 77 -15.60 -38.32 7.58
C LEU A 77 -14.31 -38.96 8.11
N SER A 78 -14.39 -40.21 8.60
CA SER A 78 -13.21 -40.98 9.02
C SER A 78 -12.26 -41.24 7.85
N LEU A 79 -12.79 -41.63 6.69
CA LEU A 79 -12.02 -41.82 5.45
C LEU A 79 -11.30 -40.53 5.04
N ALA A 80 -12.01 -39.41 4.96
CA ALA A 80 -11.41 -38.13 4.62
C ALA A 80 -10.32 -37.71 5.61
N ARG A 81 -10.49 -37.98 6.92
CA ARG A 81 -9.46 -37.70 7.94
C ARG A 81 -8.23 -38.57 7.76
N GLN A 82 -8.40 -39.85 7.43
CA GLN A 82 -7.28 -40.76 7.17
C GLN A 82 -6.52 -40.33 5.91
N LEU A 83 -7.23 -40.02 4.83
CA LEU A 83 -6.62 -39.53 3.59
C LEU A 83 -5.89 -38.20 3.79
N ASP A 84 -6.46 -37.27 4.58
CA ASP A 84 -5.80 -36.01 4.95
C ASP A 84 -4.53 -36.24 5.80
N ALA A 85 -4.60 -37.15 6.78
CA ALA A 85 -3.46 -37.49 7.62
C ALA A 85 -2.30 -38.11 6.81
N LEU A 86 -2.62 -38.78 5.70
CA LEU A 86 -1.67 -39.33 4.75
C LEU A 86 -1.24 -38.32 3.68
N SER A 87 -1.68 -37.06 3.74
CA SER A 87 -1.43 -36.01 2.74
C SER A 87 -1.89 -36.38 1.32
N LEU A 88 -2.96 -37.17 1.22
CA LEU A 88 -3.55 -37.61 -0.05
C LEU A 88 -4.65 -36.68 -0.54
N ILE A 89 -5.09 -35.72 0.27
CA ILE A 89 -6.03 -34.66 -0.11
C ILE A 89 -5.24 -33.39 -0.40
N ARG A 90 -5.57 -32.72 -1.50
CA ARG A 90 -5.06 -31.41 -1.88
C ARG A 90 -6.20 -30.51 -2.33
N ASP A 91 -5.97 -29.20 -2.37
CA ASP A 91 -6.91 -28.27 -2.97
C ASP A 91 -6.77 -28.24 -4.50
N ALA A 92 -7.88 -28.13 -5.22
CA ALA A 92 -7.83 -27.91 -6.65
C ALA A 92 -7.36 -26.48 -6.93
N PRO A 93 -6.46 -26.26 -7.92
CA PRO A 93 -6.10 -24.90 -8.31
C PRO A 93 -7.35 -24.15 -8.82
N PRO A 94 -7.38 -22.81 -8.72
CA PRO A 94 -8.49 -22.02 -9.22
C PRO A 94 -8.79 -22.38 -10.68
N GLY A 95 -10.08 -22.59 -10.97
CA GLY A 95 -10.53 -22.97 -12.31
C GLY A 95 -10.21 -21.90 -13.35
N ARG A 96 -10.20 -22.29 -14.63
CA ARG A 96 -9.94 -21.36 -15.75
C ARG A 96 -10.88 -20.14 -15.76
N SER A 97 -12.12 -20.31 -15.31
CA SER A 97 -13.11 -19.24 -15.21
C SER A 97 -12.71 -18.14 -14.22
N VAL A 98 -12.17 -18.50 -13.05
CA VAL A 98 -11.74 -17.54 -12.02
C VAL A 98 -10.56 -16.71 -12.52
N LEU A 99 -9.57 -17.36 -13.14
CA LEU A 99 -8.43 -16.68 -13.74
C LEU A 99 -8.85 -15.73 -14.87
N GLU A 100 -9.84 -16.14 -15.66
CA GLU A 100 -10.38 -15.32 -16.74
C GLU A 100 -11.18 -14.11 -16.21
N MET A 101 -12.00 -14.30 -15.17
CA MET A 101 -12.69 -13.20 -14.50
C MET A 101 -11.70 -12.17 -13.96
N ARG A 102 -10.63 -12.63 -13.28
CA ARG A 102 -9.59 -11.74 -12.77
C ARG A 102 -8.91 -10.95 -13.88
N ARG A 103 -8.62 -11.61 -15.01
CA ARG A 103 -8.05 -10.95 -16.20
C ARG A 103 -8.97 -9.86 -16.73
N LEU A 104 -10.27 -10.15 -16.84
CA LEU A 104 -11.28 -9.20 -17.32
C LEU A 104 -11.43 -7.98 -16.39
N GLU A 105 -11.35 -8.19 -15.07
CA GLU A 105 -11.34 -7.09 -14.09
C GLU A 105 -10.14 -6.15 -14.32
N GLN A 106 -8.94 -6.71 -14.48
CA GLN A 106 -7.73 -5.92 -14.74
C GLN A 106 -7.79 -5.18 -16.08
N GLU A 107 -8.35 -5.81 -17.13
CA GLU A 107 -8.57 -5.14 -18.41
C GLU A 107 -9.57 -3.99 -18.31
N SER A 108 -10.63 -4.17 -17.50
CA SER A 108 -11.59 -3.10 -17.22
C SER A 108 -10.94 -1.93 -16.49
N LEU A 109 -10.10 -2.19 -15.48
CA LEU A 109 -9.34 -1.17 -14.76
C LEU A 109 -8.39 -0.40 -15.69
N ILE A 110 -7.61 -1.10 -16.51
CA ILE A 110 -6.71 -0.47 -17.49
C ILE A 110 -7.48 0.47 -18.41
N ARG A 111 -8.60 0.00 -18.96
CA ARG A 111 -9.44 0.80 -19.86
C ARG A 111 -9.96 2.06 -19.17
N ARG A 112 -10.51 1.93 -17.95
CA ARG A 112 -10.99 3.08 -17.15
C ARG A 112 -9.87 4.11 -16.93
N CYS A 113 -8.65 3.66 -16.61
CA CYS A 113 -7.51 4.55 -16.44
C CYS A 113 -7.14 5.30 -17.72
N VAL A 114 -7.11 4.59 -18.86
CA VAL A 114 -6.83 5.20 -20.17
C VAL A 114 -7.91 6.24 -20.53
N GLU A 115 -9.19 5.90 -20.33
CA GLU A 115 -10.30 6.83 -20.56
C GLU A 115 -10.18 8.10 -19.71
N ARG A 116 -9.82 7.97 -18.42
CA ARG A 116 -9.58 9.11 -17.53
C ARG A 116 -8.38 9.96 -17.97
N LEU A 117 -7.29 9.34 -18.38
CA LEU A 117 -6.13 10.06 -18.93
C LEU A 117 -6.48 10.82 -20.22
N LEU A 118 -7.28 10.22 -21.10
CA LEU A 118 -7.74 10.88 -22.32
C LEU A 118 -8.67 12.05 -22.02
N ALA A 119 -9.59 11.91 -21.05
CA ALA A 119 -10.45 13.00 -20.62
C ALA A 119 -9.64 14.16 -20.03
N GLY A 120 -8.79 13.87 -19.03
CA GLY A 120 -7.98 14.89 -18.34
C GLY A 120 -6.87 15.52 -19.20
N SER A 121 -6.54 14.93 -20.36
CA SER A 121 -5.55 15.49 -21.29
C SER A 121 -6.16 16.28 -22.46
N ARG A 122 -7.49 16.42 -22.55
CA ARG A 122 -8.17 17.16 -23.64
C ARG A 122 -7.65 18.59 -23.83
N GLU A 123 -7.36 19.31 -22.74
CA GLU A 123 -6.87 20.69 -22.77
C GLU A 123 -5.34 20.82 -22.84
N GLY A 124 -4.62 19.74 -23.13
CA GLY A 124 -3.15 19.75 -23.14
C GLY A 124 -2.49 18.49 -23.69
N GLY A 125 -3.16 17.80 -24.62
CA GLY A 125 -2.80 16.43 -25.04
C GLY A 125 -1.36 16.27 -25.52
N GLY A 126 -0.77 17.33 -26.11
CA GLY A 126 0.62 17.34 -26.55
C GLY A 126 1.66 17.29 -25.41
N LEU A 127 1.32 17.68 -24.18
CA LEU A 127 2.25 17.74 -23.06
C LEU A 127 2.28 16.46 -22.22
N HIS A 128 1.20 15.66 -22.25
CA HIS A 128 1.07 14.45 -21.43
C HIS A 128 1.75 13.23 -22.05
N ILE A 129 1.85 13.17 -23.39
CA ILE A 129 2.51 12.04 -24.09
C ILE A 129 4.02 11.98 -23.79
N PRO A 130 4.79 13.09 -23.83
CA PRO A 130 6.19 13.07 -23.40
C PRO A 130 6.37 12.59 -21.95
N ILE A 131 5.48 13.02 -21.04
CA ILE A 131 5.48 12.55 -19.63
C ILE A 131 5.28 11.03 -19.55
N ALA A 132 4.26 10.51 -20.25
CA ALA A 132 3.98 9.08 -20.24
C ALA A 132 5.17 8.26 -20.77
N ARG A 133 5.91 8.79 -21.76
CA ARG A 133 7.15 8.19 -22.27
C ARG A 133 8.29 8.23 -21.26
N VAL A 134 8.47 9.34 -20.55
CA VAL A 134 9.44 9.43 -19.45
C VAL A 134 9.11 8.42 -18.35
N MET A 135 7.85 8.32 -17.94
CA MET A 135 7.41 7.34 -16.94
C MET A 135 7.62 5.90 -17.41
N LEU A 136 7.36 5.58 -18.69
CA LEU A 136 7.69 4.28 -19.27
C LEU A 136 9.19 3.98 -19.19
N HIS A 137 10.04 4.96 -19.46
CA HIS A 137 11.50 4.80 -19.33
C HIS A 137 11.91 4.54 -17.88
N LEU A 138 11.35 5.30 -16.93
CA LEU A 138 11.59 5.13 -15.49
C LEU A 138 11.17 3.73 -14.97
N LEU A 139 10.20 3.06 -15.61
CA LEU A 139 9.85 1.68 -15.27
C LEU A 139 10.96 0.68 -15.60
N ASP A 140 11.83 0.99 -16.57
CA ASP A 140 12.94 0.13 -16.99
C ASP A 140 14.25 0.47 -16.27
N GLU A 141 14.32 1.59 -15.53
CA GLU A 141 15.50 1.95 -14.75
C GLU A 141 15.72 0.97 -13.59
N PRO A 142 16.95 0.49 -13.35
CA PRO A 142 17.22 -0.39 -12.21
C PRO A 142 17.11 0.37 -10.88
N PRO A 143 16.78 -0.33 -9.77
CA PRO A 143 16.74 0.30 -8.46
C PRO A 143 18.12 0.85 -8.06
N PRO A 144 18.17 1.96 -7.31
CA PRO A 144 19.40 2.62 -6.91
C PRO A 144 20.17 1.76 -5.89
N ALA A 145 21.50 1.80 -5.98
CA ALA A 145 22.35 1.12 -4.99
C ALA A 145 22.08 1.69 -3.57
N PRO A 146 22.08 0.83 -2.52
CA PRO A 146 21.86 1.28 -1.15
C PRO A 146 22.83 2.38 -0.74
N GLY A 147 22.32 3.50 -0.20
CA GLY A 147 23.13 4.64 0.22
C GLY A 147 23.64 5.55 -0.92
N ALA A 148 23.25 5.30 -2.16
CA ALA A 148 23.52 6.16 -3.32
C ALA A 148 22.26 6.89 -3.84
N PHE A 149 21.10 6.65 -3.23
CA PHE A 149 19.82 7.20 -3.68
C PHE A 149 19.75 8.74 -3.56
N LEU A 150 19.47 9.42 -4.67
CA LEU A 150 19.21 10.86 -4.71
C LEU A 150 17.93 11.10 -5.51
N LEU A 151 16.98 11.81 -4.89
CA LEU A 151 15.71 12.19 -5.55
C LEU A 151 15.93 13.16 -6.72
N GLU A 152 17.00 13.95 -6.67
CA GLU A 152 17.37 14.93 -7.68
C GLU A 152 17.94 14.28 -8.96
N ASP A 153 18.33 13.00 -8.90
CA ASP A 153 18.91 12.28 -10.05
C ASP A 153 17.83 11.57 -10.90
N VAL A 154 16.54 11.76 -10.58
CA VAL A 154 15.42 11.11 -11.28
C VAL A 154 15.14 11.80 -12.62
N ALA A 155 15.07 11.00 -13.68
CA ALA A 155 14.79 11.44 -15.05
C ALA A 155 15.85 12.39 -15.66
N SER A 156 15.57 12.93 -16.85
CA SER A 156 16.46 13.89 -17.50
C SER A 156 16.59 15.19 -16.68
N PRO A 157 17.71 15.93 -16.76
CA PRO A 157 17.94 17.15 -15.95
C PRO A 157 16.86 18.24 -16.08
N GLU A 158 16.11 18.25 -17.18
CA GLU A 158 15.00 19.18 -17.41
C GLU A 158 13.72 18.83 -16.63
N TRP A 159 13.64 17.60 -16.10
CA TRP A 159 12.53 17.05 -15.33
C TRP A 159 12.93 16.70 -13.88
N SER A 160 14.19 16.93 -13.51
CA SER A 160 14.73 16.54 -12.20
C SER A 160 14.08 17.27 -11.03
N ASP A 161 13.43 18.40 -11.27
CA ASP A 161 12.64 19.16 -10.30
C ASP A 161 11.13 18.89 -10.40
N ASN A 162 10.71 17.86 -11.14
CA ASN A 162 9.31 17.51 -11.28
C ASN A 162 8.86 16.59 -10.14
N PHE A 163 8.03 17.12 -9.24
CA PHE A 163 7.48 16.41 -8.09
C PHE A 163 6.77 15.13 -8.52
N ALA A 164 5.91 15.17 -9.54
CA ALA A 164 5.11 14.01 -9.93
C ALA A 164 5.97 12.87 -10.48
N LEU A 165 7.04 13.18 -11.21
CA LEU A 165 8.00 12.17 -11.68
C LEU A 165 8.85 11.60 -10.54
N GLN A 166 9.27 12.42 -9.58
CA GLN A 166 9.94 11.94 -8.38
C GLN A 166 9.03 11.02 -7.54
N THR A 167 7.75 11.38 -7.39
CA THR A 167 6.74 10.55 -6.71
C THR A 167 6.50 9.25 -7.46
N PHE A 168 6.36 9.29 -8.79
CA PHE A 168 6.23 8.10 -9.62
C PHE A 168 7.41 7.16 -9.45
N TYR A 169 8.64 7.70 -9.47
CA TYR A 169 9.85 6.90 -9.29
C TYR A 169 9.92 6.23 -7.92
N LEU A 170 9.58 6.96 -6.84
CA LEU A 170 9.48 6.37 -5.51
C LEU A 170 8.43 5.25 -5.44
N GLN A 171 7.24 5.46 -6.01
CA GLN A 171 6.23 4.41 -6.04
C GLN A 171 6.67 3.20 -6.87
N LYS A 172 7.34 3.42 -8.00
CA LYS A 172 7.96 2.34 -8.78
C LYS A 172 8.92 1.52 -7.92
N LEU A 173 9.82 2.15 -7.18
CA LEU A 173 10.76 1.45 -6.29
C LEU A 173 10.03 0.67 -5.19
N TYR A 174 8.95 1.23 -4.64
CA TYR A 174 8.11 0.51 -3.68
C TYR A 174 7.44 -0.71 -4.32
N LEU A 175 6.86 -0.56 -5.52
CA LEU A 175 6.11 -1.60 -6.22
C LEU A 175 6.99 -2.78 -6.62
N GLU A 176 8.24 -2.55 -7.04
CA GLU A 176 9.18 -3.62 -7.41
C GLU A 176 9.35 -4.69 -6.32
N ASP A 177 9.37 -4.26 -5.06
CA ASP A 177 9.58 -5.15 -3.92
C ASP A 177 8.27 -5.67 -3.32
N ASN A 178 7.21 -4.85 -3.31
CA ASN A 178 6.01 -5.13 -2.52
C ASN A 178 4.79 -5.56 -3.34
N LEU A 179 4.71 -5.16 -4.61
CA LEU A 179 3.57 -5.46 -5.49
C LEU A 179 4.01 -5.48 -6.98
N PRO A 180 4.95 -6.37 -7.36
CA PRO A 180 5.62 -6.33 -8.66
C PRO A 180 4.68 -6.51 -9.86
N GLN A 181 3.54 -7.16 -9.66
CA GLN A 181 2.52 -7.35 -10.70
C GLN A 181 1.86 -6.05 -11.18
N LEU A 182 2.00 -4.94 -10.44
CA LEU A 182 1.51 -3.62 -10.87
C LEU A 182 2.40 -3.00 -11.94
N ILE A 183 3.70 -3.32 -12.00
CA ILE A 183 4.62 -2.74 -12.99
C ILE A 183 4.17 -3.04 -14.44
N PRO A 184 3.82 -4.30 -14.80
CA PRO A 184 3.20 -4.58 -16.11
C PRO A 184 1.87 -3.84 -16.33
N LEU A 185 1.03 -3.66 -15.31
CA LEU A 185 -0.25 -2.95 -15.44
C LEU A 185 -0.04 -1.46 -15.70
N TRP A 186 0.89 -0.81 -14.98
CA TRP A 186 1.29 0.58 -15.21
C TRP A 186 1.81 0.78 -16.63
N ARG A 187 2.68 -0.12 -17.11
CA ARG A 187 3.16 -0.12 -18.49
C ARG A 187 2.01 -0.19 -19.50
N ARG A 188 1.00 -1.04 -19.24
CA ARG A 188 -0.17 -1.17 -20.12
C ARG A 188 -1.04 0.08 -20.14
N VAL A 189 -1.25 0.74 -19.01
CA VAL A 189 -2.00 2.02 -18.95
C VAL A 189 -1.25 3.10 -19.72
N LEU A 190 0.05 3.28 -19.46
CA LEU A 190 0.85 4.30 -20.13
C LEU A 190 0.93 4.06 -21.65
N THR A 191 1.16 2.82 -22.08
CA THR A 191 1.20 2.46 -23.50
C THR A 191 -0.16 2.66 -24.16
N GLY A 192 -1.24 2.17 -23.51
CA GLY A 192 -2.60 2.31 -24.02
C GLY A 192 -3.05 3.77 -24.13
N PHE A 193 -2.61 4.63 -23.21
CA PHE A 193 -2.83 6.08 -23.29
C PHE A 193 -2.10 6.70 -24.50
N ILE A 194 -0.81 6.41 -24.68
CA ILE A 194 -0.01 6.92 -25.82
C ILE A 194 -0.62 6.48 -27.16
N GLU A 195 -1.01 5.20 -27.28
CA GLU A 195 -1.64 4.63 -28.46
C GLU A 195 -3.00 5.30 -28.75
N ALA A 196 -3.85 5.43 -27.73
CA ALA A 196 -5.18 6.03 -27.87
C ALA A 196 -5.13 7.54 -28.17
N SER A 197 -4.04 8.23 -27.82
CA SER A 197 -3.78 9.61 -28.24
C SER A 197 -3.30 9.76 -29.69
N GLY A 198 -3.21 8.67 -30.47
CA GLY A 198 -2.83 8.70 -31.88
C GLY A 198 -1.33 8.64 -32.15
N CYS A 199 -0.50 8.48 -31.11
CA CYS A 199 0.94 8.27 -31.22
C CYS A 199 1.24 6.76 -31.21
N VAL A 200 1.16 6.12 -32.37
CA VAL A 200 1.47 4.68 -32.49
C VAL A 200 2.98 4.47 -32.34
N ASP A 201 3.42 3.95 -31.19
CA ASP A 201 4.74 3.33 -31.11
C ASP A 201 4.66 1.96 -31.81
N ARG A 202 5.25 1.88 -33.01
CA ARG A 202 5.19 0.71 -33.91
C ARG A 202 5.84 -0.56 -33.33
N GLU A 203 6.44 -0.53 -32.16
CA GLU A 203 7.27 -1.63 -31.67
C GLU A 203 6.57 -2.62 -30.73
N ARG A 204 5.45 -2.26 -30.07
CA ARG A 204 4.71 -3.21 -29.21
C ARG A 204 3.23 -2.84 -29.14
N GLY A 205 2.38 -3.54 -29.89
CA GLY A 205 0.93 -3.41 -29.72
C GLY A 205 0.48 -3.83 -28.31
N PRO A 206 -0.77 -3.53 -27.92
CA PRO A 206 -1.25 -3.78 -26.56
C PRO A 206 -1.31 -5.29 -26.32
N GLY A 207 -0.26 -5.83 -25.71
CA GLY A 207 -0.22 -7.22 -25.28
C GLY A 207 -1.35 -7.52 -24.31
N ARG A 208 -1.89 -8.74 -24.34
CA ARG A 208 -2.86 -9.21 -23.33
C ARG A 208 -2.26 -9.12 -21.92
N VAL A 209 -3.10 -8.94 -20.89
CA VAL A 209 -2.62 -9.08 -19.50
C VAL A 209 -2.06 -10.49 -19.39
N ALA A 210 -0.81 -10.61 -18.96
CA ALA A 210 -0.25 -11.91 -18.64
C ALA A 210 -1.10 -12.58 -17.56
N ARG A 211 -1.19 -13.91 -17.59
CA ARG A 211 -1.86 -14.61 -16.50
C ARG A 211 -1.07 -14.36 -15.21
N PRO A 212 -1.74 -14.07 -14.08
CA PRO A 212 -1.05 -13.85 -12.82
C PRO A 212 -0.37 -15.16 -12.40
N ASP A 213 0.91 -15.08 -12.03
CA ASP A 213 1.65 -16.22 -11.47
C ASP A 213 1.19 -16.56 -10.05
N VAL A 214 0.60 -15.58 -9.34
CA VAL A 214 0.07 -15.71 -7.98
C VAL A 214 -1.33 -15.10 -7.92
N LEU A 215 -2.32 -15.88 -7.49
CA LEU A 215 -3.70 -15.42 -7.26
C LEU A 215 -4.02 -15.48 -5.76
N GLY A 216 -4.64 -14.42 -5.23
CA GLY A 216 -5.11 -14.36 -3.84
C GLY A 216 -4.08 -13.90 -2.80
N PHE A 217 -2.80 -13.76 -3.17
CA PHE A 217 -1.78 -13.19 -2.26
C PHE A 217 -1.88 -11.66 -2.15
N TYR A 218 -2.07 -10.99 -3.29
CA TYR A 218 -2.16 -9.53 -3.36
C TYR A 218 -3.62 -9.06 -3.33
N CYS A 219 -3.86 -7.91 -2.70
CA CYS A 219 -5.19 -7.34 -2.55
C CYS A 219 -5.63 -6.58 -3.83
N PRO A 220 -6.74 -6.98 -4.50
CA PRO A 220 -7.25 -6.29 -5.68
C PRO A 220 -7.54 -4.80 -5.51
N VAL A 221 -8.00 -4.40 -4.33
CA VAL A 221 -8.33 -3.01 -3.97
C VAL A 221 -7.09 -2.12 -4.04
N GLN A 222 -5.92 -2.66 -3.67
CA GLN A 222 -4.65 -1.96 -3.78
C GLN A 222 -4.29 -1.70 -5.25
N GLU A 223 -4.61 -2.63 -6.17
CA GLU A 223 -4.33 -2.41 -7.60
C GLU A 223 -5.05 -1.17 -8.13
N GLU A 224 -6.33 -0.97 -7.80
CA GLU A 224 -7.08 0.23 -8.20
C GLU A 224 -6.46 1.50 -7.60
N SER A 225 -6.02 1.44 -6.34
CA SER A 225 -5.40 2.57 -5.65
C SER A 225 -4.08 3.02 -6.31
N TYR A 226 -3.19 2.08 -6.65
CA TYR A 226 -1.95 2.40 -7.39
C TYR A 226 -2.21 2.87 -8.82
N LEU A 227 -3.26 2.36 -9.48
CA LEU A 227 -3.65 2.82 -10.81
C LEU A 227 -4.23 4.24 -10.77
N LEU A 228 -5.04 4.57 -9.76
CA LEU A 228 -5.52 5.93 -9.53
C LEU A 228 -4.35 6.89 -9.31
N CYS A 229 -3.37 6.51 -8.48
CA CYS A 229 -2.19 7.32 -8.26
C CYS A 229 -1.37 7.54 -9.53
N LEU A 230 -1.19 6.50 -10.36
CA LEU A 230 -0.58 6.65 -11.68
C LEU A 230 -1.29 7.70 -12.55
N VAL A 231 -2.61 7.61 -12.65
CA VAL A 231 -3.41 8.56 -13.44
C VAL A 231 -3.20 9.99 -12.93
N ASP A 232 -3.24 10.18 -11.61
CA ASP A 232 -3.04 11.49 -10.97
C ASP A 232 -1.66 12.08 -11.27
N LEU A 233 -0.60 11.28 -11.15
CA LEU A 233 0.76 11.71 -11.44
C LEU A 233 0.96 12.06 -12.92
N VAL A 234 0.39 11.30 -13.85
CA VAL A 234 0.47 11.61 -15.30
C VAL A 234 -0.22 12.94 -15.62
N LEU A 235 -1.39 13.21 -15.02
CA LEU A 235 -2.14 14.45 -15.24
C LEU A 235 -1.52 15.66 -14.53
N GLN A 236 -0.81 15.44 -13.42
CA GLN A 236 -0.11 16.51 -12.69
C GLN A 236 1.21 16.89 -13.35
N ALA A 237 2.01 15.92 -13.77
CA ALA A 237 3.40 16.14 -14.21
C ALA A 237 3.63 17.25 -15.26
N PRO A 238 2.78 17.46 -16.28
CA PRO A 238 3.02 18.53 -17.26
C PRO A 238 2.65 19.93 -16.76
N ARG A 239 1.98 20.05 -15.60
CA ARG A 239 1.55 21.34 -15.04
C ARG A 239 2.74 22.08 -14.44
N LEU A 240 2.77 23.42 -14.54
CA LEU A 240 3.80 24.24 -13.87
C LEU A 240 3.83 24.01 -12.35
N ALA A 241 2.67 23.73 -11.75
CA ALA A 241 2.54 23.40 -10.34
C ALA A 241 3.20 22.06 -9.94
N ALA A 242 3.59 21.22 -10.89
CA ALA A 242 4.35 19.99 -10.62
C ALA A 242 5.83 20.26 -10.29
N ARG A 243 6.35 21.46 -10.54
CA ARG A 243 7.71 21.80 -10.11
C ARG A 243 7.82 21.81 -8.59
N ARG A 244 8.95 21.34 -8.07
CA ARG A 244 9.27 21.35 -6.64
C ARG A 244 9.19 22.77 -6.10
N ARG A 245 8.40 22.95 -5.04
CA ARG A 245 8.27 24.21 -4.29
C ARG A 245 9.45 24.43 -3.36
N LEU A 246 10.09 23.35 -2.92
CA LEU A 246 11.30 23.37 -2.11
C LEU A 246 12.51 22.91 -2.94
N PRO A 247 13.32 23.83 -3.51
CA PRO A 247 14.43 23.53 -4.41
C PRO A 247 15.68 22.96 -3.68
N GLY A 248 15.53 22.48 -2.44
CA GLY A 248 16.63 22.02 -1.60
C GLY A 248 17.34 23.16 -0.85
N TRP A 249 18.19 22.77 0.10
CA TRP A 249 18.95 23.71 0.93
C TRP A 249 20.44 23.64 0.60
N THR A 250 21.20 24.64 1.09
CA THR A 250 22.66 24.70 0.91
C THR A 250 23.31 23.38 1.28
N SER A 251 24.00 22.80 0.29
CA SER A 251 24.64 21.50 0.42
C SER A 251 25.79 21.53 1.42
N PRO A 252 25.77 20.65 2.44
CA PRO A 252 26.92 20.47 3.33
C PRO A 252 28.16 20.05 2.55
N THR A 253 29.31 20.64 2.89
CA THR A 253 30.60 20.37 2.21
C THR A 253 31.56 19.52 3.05
N ALA A 254 31.31 19.40 4.36
CA ALA A 254 32.12 18.64 5.29
C ALA A 254 31.27 17.65 6.10
N ALA A 255 31.92 16.60 6.62
CA ALA A 255 31.28 15.69 7.57
C ALA A 255 30.99 16.41 8.89
N ASP A 256 29.94 15.97 9.59
CA ASP A 256 29.49 16.60 10.83
C ASP A 256 28.96 15.54 11.81
N SER A 257 28.70 15.93 13.06
CA SER A 257 28.00 15.07 14.01
C SER A 257 26.51 14.99 13.70
N GLY A 258 25.84 13.91 14.11
CA GLY A 258 24.39 13.80 13.99
C GLY A 258 23.65 14.93 14.73
N VAL A 259 24.15 15.35 15.89
CA VAL A 259 23.58 16.47 16.66
C VAL A 259 23.62 17.78 15.88
N ASN A 260 24.74 18.11 15.25
CA ASN A 260 24.87 19.34 14.45
C ASN A 260 24.02 19.27 13.17
N PHE A 261 23.99 18.11 12.52
CA PHE A 261 23.09 17.87 11.39
C PHE A 261 21.63 18.09 11.80
N MET A 262 21.19 17.56 12.95
CA MET A 262 19.83 17.74 13.46
C MET A 262 19.48 19.21 13.68
N ARG A 263 20.40 20.02 14.21
CA ARG A 263 20.21 21.47 14.36
C ARG A 263 19.99 22.14 13.02
N ARG A 264 20.77 21.78 12.00
CA ARG A 264 20.62 22.27 10.63
C ARG A 264 19.28 21.83 10.02
N ALA A 265 18.93 20.55 10.17
CA ALA A 265 17.68 20.01 9.67
C ALA A 265 16.45 20.72 10.26
N ARG A 266 16.49 21.15 11.53
CA ARG A 266 15.42 21.99 12.13
C ARG A 266 15.33 23.38 11.50
N GLN A 267 16.47 24.02 11.24
CA GLN A 267 16.49 25.31 10.56
C GLN A 267 15.91 25.18 9.15
N CYS A 268 16.28 24.12 8.43
CA CYS A 268 15.72 23.76 7.14
C CYS A 268 14.20 23.53 7.24
N LEU A 269 13.73 22.71 8.19
CA LEU A 269 12.31 22.47 8.44
C LEU A 269 11.54 23.79 8.65
N ALA A 270 12.01 24.65 9.55
CA ALA A 270 11.37 25.94 9.82
C ALA A 270 11.29 26.81 8.56
N SER A 271 12.41 26.96 7.84
CA SER A 271 12.45 27.74 6.58
C SER A 271 11.58 27.13 5.48
N GLY A 272 11.48 25.80 5.40
CA GLY A 272 10.66 25.11 4.42
C GLY A 272 9.16 25.25 4.71
N LEU A 273 8.76 25.21 5.98
CA LEU A 273 7.38 25.47 6.39
C LEU A 273 6.95 26.91 6.14
N GLU A 274 7.88 27.86 6.24
CA GLU A 274 7.66 29.25 5.84
C GLU A 274 7.50 29.35 4.32
N ALA A 275 8.42 28.78 3.54
CA ALA A 275 8.39 28.82 2.09
C ALA A 275 7.17 28.11 1.46
N LEU A 276 6.73 26.99 2.03
CA LEU A 276 5.54 26.26 1.58
C LEU A 276 4.23 26.99 1.94
N GLY A 277 4.26 27.90 2.92
CA GLY A 277 3.08 28.58 3.42
C GLY A 277 2.10 27.64 4.13
N GLU A 278 0.84 28.05 4.17
CA GLU A 278 -0.27 27.29 4.77
C GLU A 278 -1.06 26.53 3.68
N ASP A 279 -1.48 25.30 4.00
CA ASP A 279 -2.18 24.38 3.10
C ASP A 279 -3.65 24.75 2.99
N ARG A 280 -4.28 24.31 1.90
CA ARG A 280 -5.69 24.60 1.66
C ARG A 280 -6.60 23.94 2.69
N PHE A 281 -6.25 22.77 3.21
CA PHE A 281 -7.04 22.12 4.25
C PHE A 281 -7.08 22.98 5.51
N SER A 282 -5.94 23.40 6.03
CA SER A 282 -5.83 24.22 7.25
C SER A 282 -6.60 25.53 7.10
N LYS A 283 -6.50 26.19 5.94
CA LYS A 283 -7.28 27.40 5.62
C LYS A 283 -8.79 27.14 5.67
N LEU A 284 -9.25 26.05 5.06
CA LEU A 284 -10.67 25.69 5.02
C LEU A 284 -11.19 25.27 6.40
N ALA A 285 -10.41 24.51 7.17
CA ALA A 285 -10.75 24.09 8.52
C ALA A 285 -10.86 25.30 9.47
N GLN A 286 -9.94 26.26 9.38
CA GLN A 286 -10.01 27.49 10.16
C GLN A 286 -11.21 28.37 9.76
N ALA A 287 -11.52 28.46 8.46
CA ALA A 287 -12.64 29.25 7.97
C ALA A 287 -14.02 28.62 8.27
N GLY A 288 -14.10 27.28 8.26
CA GLY A 288 -15.34 26.51 8.48
C GLY A 288 -15.65 26.18 9.94
N GLY A 289 -14.67 26.31 10.85
CA GLY A 289 -14.85 26.02 12.28
C GLY A 289 -15.07 24.53 12.59
N ALA A 290 -15.69 24.28 13.75
CA ALA A 290 -15.95 22.96 14.37
C ALA A 290 -16.89 22.01 13.59
N GLU A 291 -17.57 22.51 12.56
CA GLU A 291 -18.65 21.81 11.83
C GLU A 291 -18.21 21.26 10.46
N ALA A 292 -16.90 21.08 10.24
CA ALA A 292 -16.32 20.79 8.92
C ALA A 292 -16.65 19.41 8.30
N GLY A 293 -17.67 18.69 8.80
CA GLY A 293 -18.34 17.59 8.11
C GLY A 293 -17.41 16.58 7.42
N ALA A 294 -17.63 16.37 6.11
CA ALA A 294 -16.86 15.45 5.29
C ALA A 294 -15.37 15.82 5.15
N LEU A 295 -15.00 17.11 5.29
CA LEU A 295 -13.61 17.56 5.17
C LEU A 295 -12.74 17.03 6.33
N VAL A 296 -13.25 17.12 7.56
CA VAL A 296 -12.55 16.60 8.74
C VAL A 296 -12.59 15.07 8.76
N GLN A 297 -13.75 14.47 8.48
CA GLN A 297 -13.88 13.01 8.36
C GLN A 297 -12.88 12.45 7.33
N GLY A 298 -12.77 13.10 6.17
CA GLY A 298 -11.82 12.77 5.13
C GLY A 298 -10.37 12.81 5.60
N LEU A 299 -9.94 13.87 6.30
CA LEU A 299 -8.58 13.92 6.85
C LEU A 299 -8.29 12.72 7.77
N PHE A 300 -9.20 12.39 8.69
CA PHE A 300 -8.98 11.28 9.63
C PHE A 300 -8.99 9.91 8.94
N ILE A 301 -9.78 9.73 7.87
CA ILE A 301 -9.71 8.54 7.02
C ILE A 301 -8.32 8.42 6.39
N GLU A 302 -7.80 9.50 5.83
CA GLU A 302 -6.49 9.51 5.18
C GLU A 302 -5.33 9.29 6.17
N GLN A 303 -5.39 9.89 7.37
CA GLN A 303 -4.41 9.64 8.43
C GLN A 303 -4.51 8.20 8.98
N TYR A 304 -5.72 7.62 9.03
CA TYR A 304 -5.92 6.22 9.37
C TYR A 304 -5.24 5.29 8.35
N HIS A 305 -5.37 5.59 7.05
CA HIS A 305 -4.68 4.84 5.99
C HIS A 305 -3.15 4.86 6.14
N VAL A 306 -2.57 6.00 6.53
CA VAL A 306 -1.14 6.11 6.86
C VAL A 306 -0.78 5.25 8.06
N SER A 307 -1.59 5.30 9.13
CA SER A 307 -1.30 4.63 10.40
C SER A 307 -1.40 3.12 10.33
N ARG A 308 -2.42 2.60 9.63
CA ARG A 308 -2.58 1.17 9.35
C ARG A 308 -1.35 0.58 8.64
N ARG A 309 -0.66 1.39 7.83
CA ARG A 309 0.54 0.98 7.09
C ARG A 309 1.83 1.40 7.80
N PHE A 310 1.78 1.89 9.04
CA PHE A 310 2.99 2.32 9.75
C PHE A 310 4.01 1.18 9.94
N ALA A 311 3.54 -0.05 10.15
CA ALA A 311 4.42 -1.22 10.19
C ALA A 311 5.27 -1.35 8.92
N GLU A 312 4.72 -1.00 7.74
CA GLU A 312 5.44 -1.00 6.46
C GLU A 312 6.47 0.15 6.37
N ILE A 313 6.13 1.32 6.91
CA ILE A 313 7.00 2.50 6.99
C ILE A 313 8.28 2.17 7.75
N ILE A 314 8.15 1.55 8.93
CA ILE A 314 9.29 1.31 9.83
C ILE A 314 10.02 -0.02 9.60
N ALA A 315 9.38 -0.99 8.94
CA ALA A 315 9.96 -2.32 8.68
C ALA A 315 11.39 -2.30 8.09
N PRO A 316 11.72 -1.43 7.12
CA PRO A 316 13.09 -1.34 6.60
C PRO A 316 14.13 -1.00 7.66
N LEU A 317 13.79 -0.22 8.70
CA LEU A 317 14.69 0.02 9.82
C LEU A 317 14.72 -1.15 10.80
N MET A 318 13.59 -1.83 10.99
CA MET A 318 13.49 -3.02 11.84
C MET A 318 14.36 -4.20 11.35
N THR A 319 14.69 -4.27 10.06
CA THR A 319 15.58 -5.33 9.54
C THR A 319 17.06 -4.94 9.56
N ARG A 320 17.40 -3.65 9.72
CA ARG A 320 18.80 -3.18 9.75
C ARG A 320 19.53 -3.58 11.04
N ARG A 321 20.80 -3.95 10.87
CA ARG A 321 21.77 -4.19 11.94
C ARG A 321 22.37 -2.86 12.43
N MET A 322 21.59 -2.13 13.22
CA MET A 322 21.98 -0.86 13.83
C MET A 322 22.68 -1.06 15.18
N ARG A 323 23.38 -0.03 15.67
CA ARG A 323 23.86 0.02 17.05
C ARG A 323 22.67 -0.12 18.02
N LEU A 324 22.90 -0.76 19.17
CA LEU A 324 21.83 -1.10 20.10
C LEU A 324 20.96 0.09 20.54
N PRO A 325 21.51 1.27 20.89
CA PRO A 325 20.67 2.43 21.26
C PRO A 325 19.73 2.87 20.14
N LEU A 326 20.26 3.03 18.91
CA LEU A 326 19.44 3.30 17.71
C LEU A 326 18.36 2.24 17.51
N LYS A 327 18.72 0.97 17.66
CA LYS A 327 17.78 -0.15 17.50
C LYS A 327 16.64 -0.11 18.51
N GLN A 328 16.95 0.22 19.76
CA GLN A 328 15.97 0.38 20.83
C GLN A 328 15.00 1.53 20.54
N HIS A 329 15.49 2.66 20.01
CA HIS A 329 14.62 3.76 19.61
C HIS A 329 13.66 3.37 18.47
N VAL A 330 14.12 2.60 17.47
CA VAL A 330 13.24 2.10 16.40
C VAL A 330 12.18 1.15 16.93
N HIS A 331 12.55 0.22 17.83
CA HIS A 331 11.60 -0.72 18.43
C HIS A 331 10.54 -0.01 19.27
N ARG A 332 10.95 0.99 20.05
CA ARG A 332 10.02 1.79 20.85
C ARG A 332 9.06 2.56 19.95
N TYR A 333 9.57 3.19 18.90
CA TYR A 333 8.72 3.93 17.98
C TYR A 333 7.68 3.04 17.30
N PHE A 334 8.06 1.82 16.89
CA PHE A 334 7.10 0.84 16.37
C PHE A 334 5.99 0.50 17.38
N GLN A 335 6.33 0.33 18.66
CA GLN A 335 5.35 0.05 19.71
C GLN A 335 4.39 1.23 19.92
N ASP A 336 4.92 2.46 19.94
CA ASP A 336 4.15 3.68 20.12
C ASP A 336 3.13 3.86 18.98
N GLU A 337 3.53 3.60 17.73
CA GLU A 337 2.67 3.76 16.55
C GLU A 337 1.64 2.64 16.36
N LEU A 338 1.96 1.41 16.78
CA LEU A 338 0.97 0.32 16.76
C LEU A 338 -0.23 0.64 17.68
N ALA A 339 0.01 1.31 18.80
CA ALA A 339 -1.06 1.79 19.66
C ALA A 339 -1.89 2.90 19.01
N ARG A 340 -1.27 3.77 18.18
CA ARG A 340 -1.95 4.85 17.45
C ARG A 340 -2.87 4.34 16.33
N GLU A 341 -2.58 3.19 15.71
CA GLU A 341 -3.48 2.60 14.72
C GLU A 341 -4.86 2.25 15.33
N VAL A 342 -4.85 1.51 16.44
CA VAL A 342 -6.08 1.10 17.14
C VAL A 342 -6.90 2.32 17.53
N TYR A 343 -6.20 3.36 17.99
CA TYR A 343 -6.80 4.63 18.32
C TYR A 343 -7.41 5.33 17.09
N GLY A 344 -6.69 5.41 15.97
CA GLY A 344 -7.17 6.10 14.77
C GLY A 344 -8.48 5.55 14.21
N ARG A 345 -8.69 4.22 14.29
CA ARG A 345 -9.99 3.61 13.95
C ARG A 345 -11.11 4.13 14.84
N SER A 346 -10.89 4.18 16.16
CA SER A 346 -11.89 4.67 17.11
C SER A 346 -12.22 6.16 16.91
N VAL A 347 -11.24 6.96 16.49
CA VAL A 347 -11.45 8.38 16.15
C VAL A 347 -12.35 8.53 14.92
N CYS A 348 -12.09 7.75 13.87
CA CYS A 348 -12.95 7.76 12.68
C CYS A 348 -14.38 7.34 13.02
N GLU A 349 -14.56 6.31 13.85
CA GLU A 349 -15.88 5.86 14.31
C GLU A 349 -16.59 6.93 15.15
N ALA A 350 -15.87 7.63 16.04
CA ALA A 350 -16.39 8.74 16.83
C ALA A 350 -16.80 9.96 15.99
N LEU A 351 -16.17 10.13 14.81
CA LEU A 351 -16.55 11.13 13.81
C LEU A 351 -17.72 10.66 12.93
N GLY A 352 -18.29 9.48 13.17
CA GLY A 352 -19.43 8.94 12.44
C GLY A 352 -19.07 8.22 11.14
N VAL A 353 -17.80 7.86 10.92
CA VAL A 353 -17.37 7.06 9.77
C VAL A 353 -17.62 5.57 10.06
N PRO A 354 -18.44 4.86 9.26
CA PRO A 354 -18.67 3.44 9.45
C PRO A 354 -17.40 2.62 9.27
N SER A 355 -17.18 1.62 10.13
CA SER A 355 -16.00 0.75 10.07
C SER A 355 -15.87 -0.01 8.73
N ALA A 356 -17.01 -0.42 8.16
CA ALA A 356 -17.06 -1.04 6.84
C ALA A 356 -16.55 -0.13 5.71
N TRP A 357 -16.67 1.20 5.87
CA TRP A 357 -16.15 2.16 4.89
C TRP A 357 -14.64 2.31 5.00
N LEU A 358 -14.09 2.34 6.22
CA LEU A 358 -12.63 2.36 6.43
C LEU A 358 -11.92 1.16 5.82
N ASP A 359 -12.58 0.00 5.80
CA ASP A 359 -12.04 -1.23 5.22
C ASP A 359 -12.16 -1.26 3.68
N GLN A 360 -12.99 -0.40 3.08
CA GLN A 360 -13.24 -0.33 1.62
C GLN A 360 -12.68 0.91 0.95
N ALA A 361 -12.40 1.98 1.70
CA ALA A 361 -11.89 3.24 1.18
C ALA A 361 -10.52 3.06 0.56
N LEU A 362 -10.33 3.63 -0.64
CA LEU A 362 -9.00 3.83 -1.19
C LEU A 362 -8.39 5.09 -0.56
N PRO A 363 -7.10 5.08 -0.20
CA PRO A 363 -6.41 6.32 0.16
C PRO A 363 -6.39 7.29 -1.03
N LEU A 364 -6.35 8.59 -0.76
CA LEU A 364 -6.03 9.58 -1.78
C LEU A 364 -4.61 9.32 -2.34
N PRO A 365 -4.36 9.64 -3.63
CA PRO A 365 -3.11 9.32 -4.31
C PRO A 365 -1.83 9.66 -3.53
N LEU A 366 -1.75 10.88 -2.98
CA LEU A 366 -0.53 11.33 -2.30
C LEU A 366 -0.40 10.81 -0.87
N PHE A 367 -1.47 10.36 -0.21
CA PHE A 367 -1.37 9.68 1.08
C PHE A 367 -0.79 8.28 0.92
N GLN A 368 -1.20 7.57 -0.13
CA GLN A 368 -0.57 6.31 -0.50
C GLN A 368 0.92 6.54 -0.84
N ALA A 369 1.22 7.50 -1.71
CA ALA A 369 2.59 7.79 -2.11
C ALA A 369 3.47 8.25 -0.93
N TYR A 370 2.89 8.87 0.10
CA TYR A 370 3.60 9.27 1.31
C TYR A 370 4.10 8.08 2.12
N VAL A 371 3.26 7.06 2.32
CA VAL A 371 3.66 5.79 2.97
C VAL A 371 4.76 5.12 2.16
N ASP A 372 4.55 5.01 0.84
CA ASP A 372 5.47 4.30 -0.06
C ASP A 372 6.85 5.00 -0.10
N ALA A 373 6.85 6.34 -0.19
CA ALA A 373 8.06 7.15 -0.15
C ALA A 373 8.86 6.93 1.14
N PHE A 374 8.21 6.92 2.30
CA PHE A 374 8.87 6.61 3.56
C PHE A 374 9.50 5.22 3.57
N THR A 375 8.76 4.19 3.14
CA THR A 375 9.28 2.82 3.08
C THR A 375 10.52 2.74 2.17
N VAL A 376 10.48 3.41 1.01
CA VAL A 376 11.62 3.47 0.08
C VAL A 376 12.81 4.21 0.69
N LEU A 377 12.60 5.34 1.36
CA LEU A 377 13.66 6.03 2.10
C LEU A 377 14.27 5.11 3.17
N GLY A 378 13.46 4.37 3.93
CA GLY A 378 13.95 3.42 4.92
C GLY A 378 14.87 2.34 4.32
N ARG A 379 14.61 1.93 3.07
CA ARG A 379 15.40 0.93 2.32
C ARG A 379 16.66 1.51 1.67
N HIS A 380 16.59 2.68 1.06
CA HIS A 380 17.68 3.20 0.23
C HIS A 380 18.44 4.38 0.86
N ASP A 381 17.81 5.17 1.73
CA ASP A 381 18.39 6.33 2.42
C ASP A 381 17.91 6.43 3.89
N PRO A 382 18.42 5.56 4.80
CA PRO A 382 17.95 5.52 6.19
C PRO A 382 18.24 6.82 6.95
N ILE A 383 19.23 7.62 6.55
CA ILE A 383 19.48 8.93 7.17
C ILE A 383 18.43 9.94 6.71
N GLY A 384 18.06 9.93 5.43
CA GLY A 384 16.94 10.73 4.94
C GLY A 384 15.60 10.32 5.50
N TYR A 385 15.36 9.03 5.73
CA TYR A 385 14.19 8.57 6.50
C TYR A 385 14.14 9.24 7.88
N LEU A 386 15.24 9.17 8.64
CA LEU A 386 15.29 9.74 10.00
C LEU A 386 15.12 11.26 10.00
N ALA A 387 15.62 11.95 8.97
CA ALA A 387 15.38 13.38 8.80
C ALA A 387 13.91 13.66 8.43
N ALA A 388 13.34 12.89 7.52
CA ALA A 388 11.95 13.02 7.07
C ALA A 388 10.93 12.73 8.19
N LEU A 389 11.26 11.94 9.21
CA LEU A 389 10.41 11.77 10.40
C LEU A 389 10.07 13.12 11.08
N MET A 390 10.92 14.13 10.93
CA MET A 390 10.61 15.47 11.42
C MET A 390 9.40 16.09 10.71
N ALA A 391 9.21 15.82 9.41
CA ALA A 391 8.02 16.24 8.69
C ALA A 391 6.80 15.42 9.16
N PHE A 392 6.95 14.09 9.25
CA PHE A 392 5.89 13.18 9.72
C PHE A 392 5.28 13.60 11.06
N GLU A 393 6.12 13.75 12.08
CA GLU A 393 5.67 14.07 13.44
C GLU A 393 5.06 15.47 13.55
N CYS A 394 5.48 16.43 12.71
CA CYS A 394 4.91 17.77 12.64
C CYS A 394 3.62 17.84 11.81
N GLY A 395 3.30 16.76 11.09
CA GLY A 395 2.46 16.78 9.90
C GLY A 395 1.37 15.73 9.89
N LEU A 396 1.50 14.75 8.99
CA LEU A 396 0.52 13.68 8.74
C LEU A 396 0.50 12.56 9.80
N GLY A 397 1.37 12.61 10.82
CA GLY A 397 1.22 11.72 11.97
C GLY A 397 -0.17 11.86 12.60
N MET A 398 -0.78 10.74 13.02
CA MET A 398 -2.09 10.80 13.68
C MET A 398 -2.02 11.72 14.89
N LYS A 399 -2.78 12.81 14.80
CA LYS A 399 -2.99 13.75 15.89
C LYS A 399 -4.03 13.18 16.85
N GLY A 400 -3.76 13.31 18.15
CA GLY A 400 -4.63 12.73 19.18
C GLY A 400 -5.96 13.47 19.32
N LEU A 401 -6.98 12.85 19.92
CA LEU A 401 -8.19 13.54 20.43
C LEU A 401 -7.83 14.61 21.48
N GLU A 402 -6.63 14.58 22.05
CA GLU A 402 -6.12 15.64 22.93
C GLU A 402 -5.99 16.98 22.18
N ASP A 403 -5.74 16.95 20.86
CA ASP A 403 -5.83 18.12 19.98
C ASP A 403 -7.30 18.54 19.71
N MET A 404 -8.27 17.70 20.06
CA MET A 404 -9.72 17.95 19.93
C MET A 404 -10.35 18.51 21.23
N GLY A 405 -9.56 18.67 22.30
CA GLY A 405 -9.99 19.25 23.58
C GLY A 405 -10.51 18.21 24.59
N GLN A 406 -10.25 18.46 25.88
CA GLN A 406 -10.57 17.56 27.01
C GLN A 406 -12.04 17.59 27.48
N ASP A 407 -12.92 18.34 26.83
CA ASP A 407 -14.32 18.44 27.25
C ASP A 407 -15.17 17.33 26.61
N GLY A 408 -15.12 16.14 27.22
CA GLY A 408 -16.13 15.07 27.18
C GLY A 408 -16.38 14.44 25.80
N ALA A 409 -16.07 13.16 25.55
CA ALA A 409 -16.66 12.00 26.23
C ALA A 409 -18.18 12.09 26.50
N ALA A 410 -18.92 12.92 25.75
CA ALA A 410 -20.29 12.63 25.38
C ALA A 410 -20.27 12.10 23.94
N GLU A 411 -20.94 10.99 23.68
CA GLU A 411 -20.99 10.28 22.39
C GLU A 411 -21.59 11.10 21.23
N GLU A 412 -21.73 12.42 21.38
CA GLU A 412 -22.34 13.32 20.40
C GLU A 412 -21.28 14.28 19.84
N ARG A 413 -20.49 13.76 18.89
CA ARG A 413 -19.64 14.47 17.89
C ARG A 413 -18.39 15.18 18.43
N ALA A 414 -17.22 14.58 18.18
CA ALA A 414 -15.92 15.22 18.39
C ALA A 414 -15.75 16.48 17.51
N VAL A 415 -15.25 17.56 18.10
CA VAL A 415 -15.04 18.85 17.43
C VAL A 415 -13.57 19.03 17.09
N TYR A 416 -13.26 19.26 15.81
CA TYR A 416 -11.90 19.58 15.38
C TYR A 416 -11.48 20.97 15.85
N ARG A 417 -10.40 21.04 16.64
CA ARG A 417 -9.69 22.28 16.94
C ARG A 417 -8.37 22.26 16.16
N PRO A 418 -8.09 23.28 15.33
CA PRO A 418 -6.78 23.41 14.73
C PRO A 418 -5.72 23.49 15.83
N SER A 419 -4.61 22.75 15.69
CA SER A 419 -3.46 22.87 16.61
C SER A 419 -3.02 24.35 16.72
N PRO A 420 -2.59 24.82 17.91
CA PRO A 420 -2.09 26.19 18.07
C PRO A 420 -0.89 26.47 17.15
N PRO A 421 -0.65 27.75 16.80
CA PRO A 421 0.36 28.11 15.81
C PRO A 421 1.80 27.75 16.22
N ARG A 422 2.47 27.02 15.32
CA ARG A 422 3.91 26.83 14.98
C ARG A 422 5.05 26.96 16.02
N ASP A 423 4.95 27.72 17.11
CA ASP A 423 6.08 27.99 18.02
C ASP A 423 6.31 26.93 19.12
N GLU A 424 5.31 26.09 19.43
CA GLU A 424 5.43 25.08 20.50
C GLU A 424 5.89 23.69 20.01
N GLY A 425 5.52 23.28 18.79
CA GLY A 425 5.87 21.96 18.23
C GLY A 425 7.37 21.73 17.98
N CYS A 426 8.16 22.80 17.93
CA CYS A 426 9.62 22.76 17.77
C CYS A 426 10.41 22.86 19.10
N GLN A 427 9.74 22.98 20.25
CA GLN A 427 10.39 23.05 21.56
C GLN A 427 10.91 21.67 22.02
N GLU A 428 11.82 21.67 23.01
CA GLU A 428 12.33 20.45 23.65
C GLU A 428 11.18 19.67 24.30
N GLY A 429 10.68 18.66 23.59
CA GLY A 429 9.51 17.85 23.99
C GLY A 429 8.44 17.67 22.91
N GLY A 430 8.47 18.44 21.81
CA GLY A 430 7.49 18.39 20.71
C GLY A 430 7.81 17.40 19.57
N CYS A 431 7.20 17.60 18.39
CA CYS A 431 7.27 16.76 17.18
C CYS A 431 8.70 16.41 16.70
N ALA A 432 9.72 17.14 17.14
CA ALA A 432 11.12 16.83 16.82
C ALA A 432 11.82 15.92 17.85
N ALA A 433 11.17 15.45 18.91
CA ALA A 433 11.80 14.72 20.00
C ALA A 433 12.37 13.36 19.58
N LEU A 434 11.66 12.62 18.73
CA LEU A 434 12.11 11.29 18.31
C LEU A 434 13.31 11.35 17.33
N PRO A 435 13.29 12.17 16.25
CA PRO A 435 14.47 12.36 15.39
C PRO A 435 15.73 12.75 16.17
N GLN A 436 15.60 13.52 17.25
CA GLN A 436 16.73 13.88 18.13
C GLN A 436 17.40 12.67 18.76
N LEU A 437 16.61 11.72 19.26
CA LEU A 437 17.12 10.51 19.88
C LEU A 437 17.94 9.71 18.88
N PHE A 438 17.49 9.62 17.63
CA PHE A 438 18.25 8.95 16.58
C PHE A 438 19.56 9.66 16.25
N PHE A 439 19.52 10.96 15.96
CA PHE A 439 20.71 11.68 15.52
C PHE A 439 21.75 11.87 16.63
N ARG A 440 21.36 11.86 17.91
CA ARG A 440 22.30 11.88 19.04
C ARG A 440 23.25 10.68 19.05
N GLU A 441 22.80 9.53 18.55
CA GLU A 441 23.58 8.29 18.52
C GLU A 441 24.56 8.21 17.32
N ILE A 442 24.51 9.20 16.41
CA ILE A 442 25.33 9.22 15.19
C ILE A 442 26.54 10.15 15.39
N SER A 443 27.72 9.55 15.54
CA SER A 443 28.96 10.28 15.79
C SER A 443 29.50 11.02 14.56
N LEU A 444 29.25 10.49 13.36
CA LEU A 444 29.73 11.05 12.10
C LEU A 444 28.71 10.85 10.98
N LEU A 445 28.36 11.93 10.29
CA LEU A 445 27.59 11.94 9.06
C LEU A 445 28.41 12.59 7.94
N GLY A 446 28.69 11.84 6.88
CA GLY A 446 29.38 12.38 5.70
C GLY A 446 28.54 13.45 4.99
N ALA A 447 29.21 14.38 4.31
CA ALA A 447 28.56 15.48 3.59
C ALA A 447 27.49 14.99 2.58
N SER A 448 27.76 13.89 1.87
CA SER A 448 26.82 13.28 0.92
C SER A 448 25.56 12.74 1.60
N ALA A 449 25.69 12.07 2.74
CA ALA A 449 24.55 11.57 3.51
C ALA A 449 23.71 12.72 4.08
N GLN A 450 24.36 13.81 4.52
CA GLN A 450 23.65 15.00 4.97
C GLN A 450 22.89 15.67 3.81
N ARG A 451 23.48 15.77 2.61
CA ARG A 451 22.82 16.32 1.42
C ARG A 451 21.57 15.53 1.05
N ARG A 452 21.70 14.20 0.93
CA ARG A 452 20.56 13.30 0.68
C ARG A 452 19.47 13.49 1.70
N ALA A 453 19.82 13.50 2.98
CA ALA A 453 18.85 13.60 4.05
C ALA A 453 18.08 14.92 4.06
N LEU A 454 18.73 16.04 3.70
CA LEU A 454 18.06 17.31 3.50
C LEU A 454 17.16 17.30 2.26
N GLY A 455 17.59 16.68 1.15
CA GLY A 455 16.74 16.51 -0.04
C GLY A 455 15.48 15.67 0.25
N SER A 456 15.64 14.57 0.99
CA SER A 456 14.55 13.70 1.45
C SER A 456 13.60 14.45 2.38
N LEU A 457 14.11 15.24 3.34
CA LEU A 457 13.29 16.10 4.18
C LEU A 457 12.48 17.11 3.36
N ALA A 458 13.11 17.82 2.42
CA ALA A 458 12.43 18.80 1.55
C ALA A 458 11.30 18.15 0.75
N TYR A 459 11.57 16.98 0.17
CA TYR A 459 10.58 16.24 -0.62
C TYR A 459 9.40 15.80 0.25
N MET A 460 9.65 15.22 1.42
CA MET A 460 8.58 14.72 2.29
C MET A 460 7.72 15.84 2.88
N MET A 461 8.31 17.00 3.20
CA MET A 461 7.56 18.20 3.58
C MET A 461 6.64 18.69 2.46
N GLU A 462 7.11 18.66 1.21
CA GLU A 462 6.32 19.07 0.07
C GLU A 462 5.22 18.05 -0.27
N LEU A 463 5.52 16.75 -0.17
CA LEU A 463 4.54 15.67 -0.37
C LEU A 463 3.42 15.75 0.66
N GLU A 464 3.74 15.94 1.94
CA GLU A 464 2.73 16.20 2.97
C GLU A 464 1.86 17.41 2.61
N ARG A 465 2.50 18.53 2.23
CA ARG A 465 1.78 19.76 1.89
C ARG A 465 0.79 19.52 0.74
N ARG A 466 1.23 18.80 -0.28
CA ARG A 466 0.40 18.45 -1.46
C ARG A 466 -0.68 17.41 -1.12
N ALA A 467 -0.42 16.49 -0.20
CA ALA A 467 -1.42 15.54 0.29
C ALA A 467 -2.54 16.26 1.06
N MET A 468 -2.21 17.18 1.96
CA MET A 468 -3.21 18.03 2.64
C MET A 468 -4.03 18.85 1.65
N ASP A 469 -3.38 19.37 0.61
CA ASP A 469 -4.02 20.04 -0.52
C ASP A 469 -4.98 19.11 -1.30
N GLN A 470 -4.74 17.80 -1.36
CA GLN A 470 -5.66 16.82 -1.98
C GLN A 470 -6.89 16.53 -1.12
N VAL A 471 -6.75 16.48 0.22
CA VAL A 471 -7.91 16.36 1.13
C VAL A 471 -8.85 17.55 0.90
N ALA A 472 -8.28 18.75 0.81
CA ALA A 472 -9.01 19.97 0.53
C ALA A 472 -9.68 19.98 -0.85
N ASP A 473 -9.10 19.32 -1.85
CA ASP A 473 -9.70 19.28 -3.20
C ASP A 473 -10.80 18.23 -3.30
N PHE A 474 -10.61 17.05 -2.70
CA PHE A 474 -11.55 15.94 -2.82
C PHE A 474 -12.75 16.07 -1.87
N TYR A 475 -12.51 16.37 -0.59
CA TYR A 475 -13.57 16.36 0.43
C TYR A 475 -14.30 17.70 0.58
N ARG A 476 -13.77 18.79 0.02
CA ARG A 476 -14.41 20.10 0.12
C ARG A 476 -15.74 20.10 -0.63
N GLY A 477 -16.77 20.65 0.02
CA GLY A 477 -18.09 20.85 -0.59
C GLY A 477 -18.93 19.58 -0.66
N GLN A 478 -18.43 18.44 -0.16
CA GLN A 478 -19.23 17.23 0.01
C GLN A 478 -20.26 17.43 1.14
N GLU A 479 -21.55 17.40 0.81
CA GLU A 479 -22.64 17.40 1.81
C GLU A 479 -22.75 16.05 2.52
N THR A 480 -22.41 14.96 1.82
CA THR A 480 -22.30 13.61 2.36
C THR A 480 -20.94 13.04 2.00
N LEU A 481 -20.33 12.32 2.94
CA LEU A 481 -18.99 11.78 2.81
C LEU A 481 -18.92 10.75 1.65
N GLY A 482 -18.19 11.11 0.60
CA GLY A 482 -17.87 10.25 -0.54
C GLY A 482 -16.53 9.54 -0.36
N MET A 483 -16.47 8.26 -0.73
CA MET A 483 -15.23 7.49 -0.69
C MET A 483 -14.43 7.68 -1.98
N CYS A 484 -13.10 7.72 -1.86
CA CYS A 484 -12.19 7.79 -3.00
C CYS A 484 -12.23 6.48 -3.79
N SER A 485 -12.29 6.62 -5.12
CA SER A 485 -12.21 5.56 -6.11
C SER A 485 -11.69 6.16 -7.42
N LEU A 486 -11.34 5.31 -8.39
CA LEU A 486 -10.96 5.79 -9.72
C LEU A 486 -12.06 6.64 -10.38
N ASP A 487 -13.33 6.40 -10.04
CA ASP A 487 -14.46 7.12 -10.62
C ASP A 487 -14.84 8.41 -9.88
N SER A 488 -14.71 8.43 -8.56
CA SER A 488 -15.11 9.56 -7.73
C SER A 488 -14.03 10.64 -7.60
N PHE A 489 -12.73 10.29 -7.74
CA PHE A 489 -11.63 11.23 -7.49
C PHE A 489 -11.63 12.46 -8.43
N TYR A 490 -12.03 12.30 -9.69
CA TYR A 490 -12.04 13.40 -10.68
C TYR A 490 -13.40 14.08 -10.88
N GLY A 491 -14.46 13.63 -10.18
CA GLY A 491 -15.83 14.07 -10.41
C GLY A 491 -16.44 13.59 -11.74
N GLU A 492 -17.72 13.90 -11.97
CA GLU A 492 -18.46 13.58 -13.22
C GLU A 492 -18.18 14.56 -14.37
N ASP A 493 -17.49 15.68 -14.12
CA ASP A 493 -17.20 16.74 -15.11
C ASP A 493 -15.71 16.84 -15.52
N GLY A 494 -14.94 15.76 -15.36
CA GLY A 494 -13.54 15.67 -15.81
C GLY A 494 -13.36 15.45 -17.31
#